data_AF-A0A484I7V4-F1
#
_entry.id   AF-A0A484I7V4-F1
#
_cell.length_a   1.000
_cell.length_b   1.000
_cell.length_c   1.000
_cell.angle_alpha   90.00
_cell.angle_beta   90.00
_cell.angle_gamma   90.00
#
_symmetry.space_group_name_H-M   'P 1'
#
loop_
_entity.id
_entity.type
_entity.pdbx_description
1 polymer ?
#
loop_
_entity_poly.entity_id
_entity_poly.type
_entity_poly.pdbx_seq_one_letter_code
_entity_poly.pdbx_strand_id
1 'polypeptide(L)' 'MSGRYMYVENDLSEITCPKCNRINANLEVMRMYVFTRSNHGKEPYYDIKCCDCNEIFTSQVYVSIDDL' A
#
# COMPACT_ATOMS: atom_id res chain seq x y z
N MET A 1 -10.27 26.78 -3.47
CA MET A 1 -10.61 25.36 -3.22
C MET A 1 -9.38 24.71 -2.60
N SER A 2 -9.36 24.58 -1.28
CA SER A 2 -8.19 24.10 -0.54
C SER A 2 -8.21 22.57 -0.52
N GLY A 3 -7.41 21.93 -1.37
CA GLY A 3 -7.22 20.49 -1.32
C GLY A 3 -6.44 20.14 -0.06
N ARG A 4 -7.02 19.37 0.85
CA ARG A 4 -6.26 18.73 1.94
C ARG A 4 -5.42 17.63 1.31
N TYR A 5 -4.10 17.83 1.27
CA TYR A 5 -3.16 16.75 1.01
C TYR A 5 -3.08 15.88 2.26
N MET A 6 -3.56 14.64 2.17
CA MET A 6 -3.31 13.63 3.20
C MET A 6 -2.02 12.91 2.81
N TYR A 7 -0.96 13.07 3.58
CA TYR A 7 0.24 12.27 3.46
C TYR A 7 -0.05 10.93 4.12
N VAL A 8 -0.18 9.88 3.32
CA VAL A 8 -0.18 8.50 3.83
C VAL A 8 1.28 8.07 3.81
N GLU A 9 1.93 8.03 4.96
CA GLU A 9 3.21 7.33 5.08
C GLU A 9 2.91 5.85 4.93
N ASN A 10 3.08 5.34 3.70
CA ASN A 10 2.99 3.91 3.45
C ASN A 10 4.30 3.29 3.94
N ASP A 11 4.26 2.68 5.12
CA ASP A 11 5.37 1.86 5.56
C ASP A 11 5.41 0.58 4.71
N LEU A 12 6.24 0.60 3.66
CA LEU A 12 6.47 -0.56 2.80
C LEU A 12 7.60 -1.46 3.35
N SER A 13 8.15 -1.15 4.53
CA SER A 13 9.35 -1.81 5.07
C SER A 13 9.15 -3.30 5.37
N GLU A 14 7.91 -3.75 5.56
CA GLU A 14 7.60 -5.17 5.79
C GLU A 14 7.16 -5.92 4.50
N ILE A 15 7.08 -5.22 3.36
CA ILE A 15 6.50 -5.81 2.14
C ILE A 15 7.55 -6.63 1.38
N THR A 16 7.31 -7.94 1.29
CA THR A 16 8.16 -8.84 0.48
C THR A 16 7.69 -8.88 -0.97
N CYS A 17 8.58 -8.58 -1.92
CA CYS A 17 8.29 -8.84 -3.33
C CYS A 17 8.20 -10.36 -3.58
N PRO A 18 7.09 -10.90 -4.10
CA PRO A 18 6.87 -12.34 -4.24
C PRO A 18 7.81 -13.00 -5.26
N LYS A 19 8.32 -12.23 -6.23
CA LYS A 19 9.23 -12.71 -7.27
C LYS A 19 10.70 -12.63 -6.85
N CYS A 20 11.09 -11.56 -6.17
CA CYS A 20 12.45 -11.39 -5.67
C CYS A 20 12.68 -12.13 -4.35
N ASN A 21 11.61 -12.40 -3.61
CA ASN A 21 11.62 -12.89 -2.23
C ASN A 21 12.50 -12.02 -1.30
N ARG A 22 12.34 -10.68 -1.39
CA ARG A 22 13.10 -9.68 -0.63
C ARG A 22 12.15 -8.64 -0.03
N ILE A 23 12.40 -8.30 1.24
CA ILE A 23 11.65 -7.32 2.03
C ILE A 23 12.07 -5.87 1.66
N ASN A 24 13.36 -5.60 1.54
CA ASN A 24 13.87 -4.28 1.14
C ASN A 24 14.00 -4.13 -0.39
N ALA A 25 13.05 -4.67 -1.15
CA ALA A 25 13.04 -4.45 -2.59
C ALA A 25 12.77 -2.97 -2.89
N ASN A 26 13.24 -2.47 -4.03
CA ASN A 26 12.85 -1.13 -4.47
C ASN A 26 11.37 -1.16 -4.90
N LEU A 27 10.47 -0.76 -4.01
CA LEU A 27 9.02 -0.85 -4.20
C LEU A 27 8.41 0.53 -4.47
N GLU A 28 7.46 0.59 -5.39
CA GLU A 28 6.70 1.79 -5.73
C GLU A 28 5.20 1.49 -5.63
N VAL A 29 4.46 2.27 -4.83
CA VAL A 29 3.00 2.18 -4.80
C VAL A 29 2.43 2.79 -6.07
N MET A 30 1.79 1.96 -6.89
CA MET A 30 1.16 2.40 -8.14
C MET A 30 -0.23 2.97 -7.88
N ARG A 31 -1.04 2.26 -7.06
CA ARG A 31 -2.41 2.64 -6.73
C ARG A 31 -2.78 2.20 -5.33
N MET A 32 -3.67 2.96 -4.71
CA MET A 32 -4.30 2.64 -3.44
C MET A 32 -5.80 2.45 -3.66
N TYR A 33 -6.36 1.37 -3.12
CA TYR A 33 -7.78 1.11 -3.12
C TYR A 33 -8.28 1.26 -1.69
N VAL A 34 -9.03 2.33 -1.44
CA VAL A 34 -9.67 2.59 -0.16
C VAL A 34 -11.17 2.31 -0.25
N PHE A 35 -11.72 1.78 0.82
CA PHE A 35 -13.14 1.44 0.91
C PHE A 35 -13.80 2.22 2.04
N THR A 36 -15.03 2.67 1.81
CA THR A 36 -15.84 3.30 2.86
C THR A 36 -16.40 2.23 3.82
N ARG A 37 -16.82 2.63 5.02
CA ARG A 37 -17.44 1.74 6.03
C ARG A 37 -18.60 0.89 5.49
N SER A 38 -19.25 1.32 4.41
CA SER A 38 -20.33 0.58 3.73
C SER A 38 -19.87 -0.65 2.94
N ASN A 39 -18.57 -0.85 2.74
CA ASN A 39 -18.06 -1.90 1.84
C ASN A 39 -17.79 -3.25 2.53
N HIS A 40 -18.61 -3.62 3.52
CA HIS A 40 -18.60 -4.95 4.17
C HIS A 40 -17.24 -5.35 4.80
N GLY A 41 -16.54 -4.40 5.42
CA GLY A 41 -15.28 -4.71 6.13
C GLY A 41 -14.09 -5.02 5.22
N LYS A 42 -14.14 -4.61 3.94
CA LYS A 42 -12.97 -4.68 3.07
C LYS A 42 -11.89 -3.74 3.56
N GLU A 43 -10.71 -4.31 3.82
CA GLU A 43 -9.50 -3.55 4.12
C GLU A 43 -8.93 -2.92 2.85
N PRO A 44 -8.30 -1.74 2.96
CA PRO A 44 -7.61 -1.15 1.83
C PRO A 44 -6.43 -2.03 1.38
N TYR A 45 -6.07 -1.90 0.12
CA TYR A 45 -4.90 -2.58 -0.46
C TYR A 45 -4.20 -1.68 -1.48
N TYR A 46 -2.93 -1.99 -1.73
CA TYR A 46 -2.10 -1.33 -2.72
C TYR A 46 -1.79 -2.26 -3.90
N ASP A 47 -1.74 -1.69 -5.10
CA ASP A 47 -0.96 -2.28 -6.19
C ASP A 47 0.46 -1.72 -6.09
N ILE A 48 1.44 -2.61 -5.97
CA ILE A 48 2.84 -2.28 -5.76
C ILE A 48 3.65 -2.83 -6.93
N LYS A 49 4.53 -2.00 -7.48
CA LYS A 49 5.53 -2.42 -8.46
C LYS A 49 6.87 -2.61 -7.77
N CYS A 50 7.50 -3.75 -8.00
CA CYS A 50 8.91 -3.95 -7.68
C CYS A 50 9.76 -3.42 -8.82
N CYS A 51 10.54 -2.36 -8.59
CA CYS A 51 11.43 -1.77 -9.58
C CYS A 51 12.62 -2.66 -9.92
N ASP A 52 12.97 -3.62 -9.07
CA ASP A 52 14.09 -4.54 -9.33
C ASP A 52 13.74 -5.63 -10.36
N CYS A 53 12.50 -6.13 -10.35
CA CYS A 53 12.06 -7.21 -11.23
C CYS A 53 10.85 -6.86 -12.12
N ASN A 54 10.39 -5.61 -12.05
CA ASN A 54 9.21 -5.05 -12.72
C ASN A 54 7.89 -5.81 -12.46
N GLU A 55 7.84 -6.63 -11.42
CA GLU A 55 6.63 -7.35 -11.04
C GLU A 55 5.63 -6.40 -10.38
N ILE A 56 4.37 -6.52 -10.73
CA ILE A 56 3.27 -5.80 -10.07
C ILE A 56 2.48 -6.81 -9.25
N PHE A 57 2.28 -6.52 -7.97
CA PHE A 57 1.56 -7.38 -7.04
C PHE A 57 0.70 -6.57 -6.09
N THR A 58 -0.35 -7.20 -5.56
CA THR A 58 -1.27 -6.57 -4.62
C THR A 58 -0.84 -6.89 -3.18
N SER A 59 -0.83 -5.88 -2.32
CA SER A 59 -0.52 -6.02 -0.89
C SER A 59 -1.61 -5.37 -0.04
N GLN A 60 -2.10 -6.09 0.97
CA GLN A 60 -3.06 -5.56 1.94
C GLN A 60 -2.36 -4.65 2.94
N VAL A 61 -3.08 -3.63 3.41
CA VAL A 61 -2.55 -2.66 4.38
C VAL A 61 -3.15 -2.94 5.73
N TYR A 62 -2.31 -3.08 6.73
CA TYR A 62 -2.73 -2.86 8.11
C TYR A 62 -2.73 -1.35 8.34
N VAL A 63 -3.88 -0.72 8.10
CA VAL A 63 -4.04 0.68 8.50
C VAL A 63 -4.22 0.69 10.02
N SER A 64 -3.14 0.90 10.77
CA SER A 64 -3.24 1.38 12.13
C SER A 64 -3.81 2.80 12.06
N ILE A 65 -5.08 2.94 12.40
CA ILE A 65 -5.64 4.26 12.68
C ILE A 65 -5.01 4.64 14.01
N ASP A 66 -3.97 5.47 13.99
CA ASP A 66 -3.57 6.17 15.21
C ASP A 66 -4.71 7.12 15.57
N ASP A 67 -5.50 6.72 16.57
CA ASP A 67 -6.49 7.59 17.21
C ASP A 67 -5.72 8.76 17.86
N LEU A 68 -5.75 9.93 17.21
CA LEU A 68 -5.35 11.23 17.77
C LEU A 68 -6.50 11.92 18.51
#